data_AF-A0A9D6XW85-F1
#
_entry.id   AF-A0A9D6XW85-F1
#
_cell.length_a   1.000
_cell.length_b   1.000
_cell.length_c   1.000
_cell.angle_alpha   90.00
_cell.angle_beta   90.00
_cell.angle_gamma   90.00
#
_symmetry.space_group_name_H-M   'P 1'
#
loop_
_entity.id
_entity.type
_entity.pdbx_description
1 polymer ?
#
loop_
_entity_poly.entity_id
_entity_poly.type
_entity_poly.pdbx_seq_one_letter_code
_entity_poly.pdbx_strand_id
1 'polypeptide(L)'
;MANYAFYSPLRDHSGPVKVSKSPLSCRFSIVSCEAMSQTQETVGEKILGLVLLAVALPVVLLFAIPILILFFTYRLSLYFLIWLVWLPRGRDVLVVYSDSPIWRDYMTGRIIPLVQERAVVLNWSERRKWPSWSLAVRGFKAFGGEREFNPLVVLFRPFCTARIFRFWPAFKDWKHGHPEAVEKLQRDLMLAL
;
A
#
# COMPACT_ATOMS: atom_id res chain seq x y z
N MET A 1 -18.92 9.34 9.03
CA MET A 1 -18.28 10.60 8.58
C MET A 1 -16.79 10.40 8.75
N ALA A 2 -16.01 10.50 7.66
CA ALA A 2 -14.56 10.34 7.74
C ALA A 2 -13.96 11.75 7.66
N ASN A 3 -13.34 12.19 8.76
CA ASN A 3 -12.58 13.43 8.83
C ASN A 3 -11.41 13.32 7.84
N TYR A 4 -11.60 13.86 6.64
CA TYR A 4 -10.47 14.28 5.83
C TYR A 4 -9.89 15.48 6.55
N ALA A 5 -8.83 15.24 7.34
CA ALA A 5 -7.99 16.29 7.86
C ALA A 5 -7.49 17.10 6.66
N PHE A 6 -8.12 18.24 6.48
CA PHE A 6 -7.77 19.28 5.53
C PHE A 6 -6.37 19.74 5.91
N TYR A 7 -5.36 19.23 5.23
CA TYR A 7 -3.98 19.69 5.41
C TYR A 7 -3.96 21.14 4.91
N SER A 8 -3.91 22.06 5.87
CA SER A 8 -3.79 23.50 5.64
C SER A 8 -2.65 23.80 4.66
N PRO A 9 -2.81 24.82 3.80
CA PRO A 9 -1.74 25.25 2.91
C PRO A 9 -0.56 25.74 3.76
N LEU A 10 0.62 25.19 3.50
CA LEU A 10 1.89 25.70 4.00
C LEU A 10 1.98 27.16 3.58
N ARG A 11 1.86 28.03 4.57
CA ARG A 11 2.05 29.46 4.48
C ARG A 11 3.51 29.70 4.11
N ASP A 12 3.74 30.18 2.90
CA ASP A 12 5.03 30.61 2.39
C ASP A 12 5.52 31.80 3.23
N HIS A 13 6.43 31.52 4.16
CA HIS A 13 7.20 32.53 4.88
C HIS A 13 8.59 32.61 4.24
N SER A 14 8.64 33.30 3.11
CA SER A 14 9.85 33.91 2.57
C SER A 14 10.31 35.03 3.52
N GLY A 15 10.96 34.63 4.61
CA GLY A 15 11.73 35.51 5.47
C GLY A 15 13.14 35.72 4.90
N PRO A 16 13.73 36.92 5.02
CA PRO A 16 15.09 37.19 4.56
C PRO A 16 16.11 36.37 5.34
N VAL A 17 16.95 35.61 4.62
CA VAL A 17 18.10 34.89 5.15
C VAL A 17 19.12 35.90 5.68
N LYS A 18 19.11 36.14 7.00
CA LYS A 18 20.21 36.79 7.70
C LYS A 18 21.37 35.80 7.79
N VAL A 19 22.37 35.99 6.95
CA VAL A 19 23.69 35.36 7.06
C VAL A 19 24.36 35.90 8.33
N SER A 20 24.21 35.18 9.44
CA SER A 20 24.99 35.40 10.65
C SER A 20 26.27 34.58 10.56
N LYS A 21 27.38 35.28 10.27
CA LYS A 21 28.73 34.78 10.51
C LYS A 21 28.97 34.82 12.01
N SER A 22 29.17 33.67 12.63
CA SER A 22 29.70 33.58 13.99
C SER A 22 30.65 32.38 14.11
N PRO A 23 31.61 32.48 15.04
CA PRO A 23 32.95 31.97 14.83
C PRO A 23 33.12 30.54 15.35
N LEU A 24 34.13 29.88 14.77
CA LEU A 24 34.91 28.78 15.30
C LEU A 24 34.78 28.65 16.83
N SER A 25 33.93 27.72 17.28
CA SER A 25 33.88 27.26 18.66
C SER A 25 34.29 25.80 18.68
N CYS A 26 35.58 25.58 18.94
CA CYS A 26 36.11 24.31 19.42
C CYS A 26 35.36 23.93 20.71
N ARG A 27 34.31 23.11 20.59
CA ARG A 27 33.68 22.45 21.75
C ARG A 27 34.17 21.01 21.82
N PHE A 28 35.17 20.86 22.67
CA PHE A 28 35.49 19.69 23.49
C PHE A 28 34.55 18.49 23.32
N SER A 29 35.13 17.41 22.81
CA SER A 29 34.62 16.04 22.90
C SER A 29 34.29 15.69 24.35
N ILE A 30 33.00 15.57 24.68
CA ILE A 30 32.57 14.73 25.80
C ILE A 30 32.48 13.31 25.23
N VAL A 31 33.60 12.59 25.31
CA VAL A 31 33.61 11.13 25.24
C VAL A 31 32.78 10.68 26.44
N SER A 32 31.48 10.44 26.20
CA SER A 32 30.66 9.73 27.16
C SER A 32 31.21 8.32 27.21
N CYS A 33 31.92 8.02 28.30
CA CYS A 33 32.28 6.68 28.69
C CYS A 33 30.95 5.96 28.98
N GLU A 34 30.33 5.39 27.94
CA GLU A 34 29.25 4.42 28.10
C GLU A 34 29.85 3.24 28.86
N ALA A 35 29.68 3.27 30.18
CA ALA A 35 29.89 2.12 31.03
C ALA A 35 29.04 0.99 30.47
N MET A 36 29.67 0.08 29.71
CA MET A 36 29.12 -1.20 29.29
C MET A 36 28.81 -2.00 30.56
N SER A 37 27.64 -1.77 31.16
CA SER A 37 27.08 -2.69 32.13
C SER A 37 26.65 -3.94 31.35
N GLN A 38 27.57 -4.89 31.22
CA GLN A 38 27.22 -6.26 30.86
C GLN A 38 26.37 -6.82 32.00
N THR A 39 25.06 -6.66 31.87
CA THR A 39 24.09 -7.32 32.73
C THR A 39 24.31 -8.81 32.54
N GLN A 40 24.88 -9.49 33.54
CA GLN A 40 25.03 -10.94 33.51
C GLN A 40 23.65 -11.57 33.59
N GLU A 41 23.03 -11.79 32.44
CA GLU A 41 21.83 -12.63 32.34
C GLU A 41 22.15 -13.99 32.96
N THR A 42 21.37 -14.34 33.98
CA THR A 42 21.58 -15.60 34.70
C THR A 42 21.21 -16.76 33.77
N VAL A 43 21.99 -17.85 33.81
CA VAL A 43 21.76 -19.05 32.96
C VAL A 43 20.31 -19.56 33.09
N GLY A 44 19.68 -19.36 34.26
CA GLY A 44 18.28 -19.70 34.51
C GLY A 44 17.27 -18.95 33.65
N GLU A 45 17.49 -17.65 33.39
CA GLU A 45 16.59 -16.86 32.53
C GLU A 45 16.62 -17.35 31.08
N LYS A 46 17.79 -17.77 30.60
CA LYS A 46 17.95 -18.34 29.25
C LYS A 46 17.25 -19.69 29.11
N ILE A 47 17.37 -20.56 30.11
CA ILE A 47 16.70 -21.87 30.12
C ILE A 47 15.18 -21.68 30.18
N LEU A 48 14.68 -20.79 31.05
CA LEU A 48 13.25 -20.50 31.15
C LEU A 48 12.71 -19.95 29.82
N GLY A 49 13.44 -19.03 29.17
CA GLY A 49 13.08 -18.50 27.85
C GLY A 49 13.00 -19.58 26.77
N LEU A 50 13.96 -20.52 26.75
CA LEU A 50 13.95 -21.65 25.81
C LEU A 50 12.77 -22.61 26.06
N VAL A 51 12.48 -22.94 27.32
CA VAL A 51 11.33 -23.78 27.67
C VAL A 51 10.01 -23.09 27.28
N LEU A 52 9.87 -21.80 27.59
CA LEU A 52 8.70 -21.02 27.22
C LEU A 52 8.52 -20.97 25.70
N LEU A 53 9.60 -20.76 24.94
CA LEU A 53 9.56 -20.78 23.48
C LEU A 53 9.19 -22.17 22.94
N ALA A 54 9.76 -23.24 23.49
CA ALA A 54 9.49 -24.62 23.07
C ALA A 54 8.02 -25.02 23.30
N VAL A 55 7.37 -24.49 24.34
CA VAL A 55 5.94 -24.71 24.62
C VAL A 55 5.05 -23.75 23.82
N ALA A 56 5.44 -22.48 23.68
CA ALA A 56 4.65 -21.49 22.95
C ALA A 56 4.64 -21.77 21.44
N LEU A 57 5.75 -22.25 20.87
CA LEU A 57 5.89 -22.49 19.44
C LEU A 57 4.83 -23.45 18.88
N PRO A 58 4.60 -24.68 19.41
CA PRO A 58 3.57 -25.58 18.89
C PRO A 58 2.16 -24.97 19.02
N VAL A 59 1.89 -24.20 20.07
CA VAL A 59 0.60 -23.49 20.23
C VAL A 59 0.44 -22.43 19.15
N VAL A 60 1.47 -21.61 18.91
CA VAL A 60 1.46 -20.61 17.83
C VAL A 60 1.29 -21.27 16.47
N LEU A 61 2.02 -22.35 16.19
CA LEU A 61 1.92 -23.08 14.93
C LEU A 61 0.53 -23.71 14.72
N LEU A 62 -0.08 -24.24 15.78
CA LEU A 62 -1.43 -24.82 15.75
C LEU A 62 -2.47 -23.81 15.26
N PHE A 63 -2.34 -22.53 15.59
CA PHE A 63 -3.24 -21.48 15.11
C PHE A 63 -2.77 -20.81 13.82
N ALA A 64 -1.47 -20.59 13.66
CA ALA A 64 -0.91 -19.92 12.49
C ALA A 64 -1.13 -20.72 11.20
N ILE A 65 -1.00 -22.05 11.24
CA ILE A 65 -1.17 -22.91 10.07
C ILE A 65 -2.60 -22.82 9.50
N PRO A 66 -3.68 -23.05 10.29
CA PRO A 66 -5.06 -22.88 9.80
C PRO A 66 -5.36 -21.48 9.29
N ILE A 67 -4.88 -20.43 9.96
CA ILE A 67 -5.06 -19.03 9.52
C ILE A 67 -4.42 -18.82 8.14
N LEU A 68 -3.20 -19.33 7.96
CA LEU A 68 -2.47 -19.22 6.70
C LEU A 68 -3.18 -20.00 5.58
N ILE A 69 -3.62 -21.23 5.86
CA ILE A 69 -4.40 -22.05 4.91
C ILE A 69 -5.67 -21.30 4.50
N LEU A 70 -6.46 -20.82 5.46
CA LEU A 70 -7.71 -20.10 5.18
C LEU A 70 -7.45 -18.84 4.35
N PHE A 71 -6.38 -18.11 4.65
CA PHE A 71 -5.96 -16.93 3.89
C PHE A 71 -5.64 -17.29 2.42
N PHE A 72 -4.83 -18.33 2.19
CA PHE A 72 -4.49 -18.78 0.85
C PHE A 72 -5.70 -19.31 0.08
N THR A 73 -6.54 -20.15 0.72
CA THR A 73 -7.77 -20.68 0.10
C THR A 73 -8.74 -19.55 -0.25
N TYR A 74 -8.89 -18.54 0.61
CA TYR A 74 -9.71 -17.36 0.32
C TYR A 74 -9.17 -16.59 -0.89
N ARG A 75 -7.86 -16.34 -0.98
CA ARG A 75 -7.27 -15.66 -2.14
C ARG A 75 -7.40 -16.48 -3.42
N LEU A 76 -7.17 -17.79 -3.36
CA LEU A 76 -7.25 -18.68 -4.52
C LEU A 76 -8.69 -18.78 -5.04
N SER A 77 -9.67 -18.90 -4.13
CA SER A 77 -11.09 -18.92 -4.52
C SER A 77 -11.53 -17.60 -5.16
N LEU A 78 -11.03 -16.44 -4.69
CA LEU A 78 -11.28 -15.16 -5.36
C LEU A 78 -10.68 -15.10 -6.76
N TYR A 79 -9.44 -15.55 -6.95
CA TYR A 79 -8.84 -15.65 -8.29
C TYR A 79 -9.70 -16.52 -9.21
N PHE A 80 -10.07 -17.71 -8.74
CA PHE A 80 -10.88 -18.64 -9.50
C PHE A 80 -12.24 -18.05 -9.86
N LEU A 81 -12.92 -17.38 -8.92
CA LEU A 81 -14.18 -16.70 -9.18
C LEU A 81 -14.02 -15.56 -10.19
N ILE A 82 -12.96 -14.76 -10.11
CA ILE A 82 -12.68 -13.71 -11.10
C ILE A 82 -12.45 -14.34 -12.47
N TRP A 83 -11.70 -15.44 -12.56
CA TRP A 83 -11.50 -16.17 -13.80
C TRP A 83 -12.77 -16.77 -14.37
N LEU A 84 -13.67 -17.30 -13.55
CA LEU A 84 -14.93 -17.87 -14.05
C LEU A 84 -15.96 -16.80 -14.42
N VAL A 85 -16.01 -15.68 -13.70
CA VAL A 85 -17.10 -14.70 -13.82
C VAL A 85 -16.71 -13.53 -14.72
N TRP A 86 -15.48 -13.04 -14.63
CA TRP A 86 -15.08 -11.81 -15.33
C TRP A 86 -14.37 -12.10 -16.65
N LEU A 87 -13.41 -13.02 -16.68
CA LEU A 87 -12.61 -13.30 -17.90
C LEU A 87 -13.48 -13.73 -19.10
N PRO A 88 -14.49 -14.62 -18.97
CA PRO A 88 -15.38 -14.95 -20.08
C PRO A 88 -16.22 -13.77 -20.59
N ARG A 89 -16.38 -12.72 -19.78
CA ARG A 89 -17.07 -11.48 -20.16
C ARG A 89 -16.11 -10.42 -20.71
N GLY A 90 -14.85 -10.78 -20.95
CA GLY A 90 -13.80 -9.85 -21.37
C GLY A 90 -13.41 -8.83 -20.29
N ARG A 91 -13.84 -9.03 -19.04
CA ARG A 91 -13.49 -8.15 -17.93
C ARG A 91 -12.33 -8.77 -17.17
N ASP A 92 -11.15 -8.19 -17.25
CA ASP A 92 -9.96 -8.71 -16.57
C ASP A 92 -9.20 -7.63 -15.81
N VAL A 93 -9.76 -6.42 -15.75
CA VAL A 93 -9.20 -5.29 -15.02
C VAL A 93 -10.14 -4.88 -13.88
N LEU A 94 -9.59 -4.63 -12.70
CA LEU A 94 -10.26 -3.94 -11.61
C LEU A 94 -9.62 -2.57 -11.43
N VAL A 95 -10.40 -1.50 -11.60
CA VAL A 95 -9.96 -0.13 -11.36
C VAL A 95 -10.59 0.38 -10.09
N VAL A 96 -9.78 0.92 -9.17
CA VAL A 96 -10.26 1.63 -7.98
C VAL A 96 -9.68 3.03 -7.97
N TYR A 97 -10.55 4.04 -7.92
CA TYR A 97 -10.14 5.45 -7.88
C TYR A 97 -11.05 6.24 -6.94
N SER A 98 -10.77 7.52 -6.68
CA SER A 98 -11.68 8.46 -6.00
C SER A 98 -11.75 9.79 -6.72
N ASP A 99 -12.75 10.60 -6.38
CA ASP A 99 -12.98 11.94 -6.92
C ASP A 99 -12.06 13.02 -6.33
N SER A 100 -10.80 12.67 -6.06
CA SER A 100 -9.81 13.64 -5.60
C SER A 100 -9.37 14.50 -6.79
N PRO A 101 -9.36 15.83 -6.67
CA PRO A 101 -9.00 16.72 -7.78
C PRO A 101 -7.57 16.51 -8.29
N ILE A 102 -6.67 15.93 -7.47
CA ILE A 102 -5.27 15.70 -7.84
C ILE A 102 -5.13 14.68 -8.98
N TRP A 103 -5.94 13.63 -8.97
CA TRP A 103 -5.79 12.52 -9.91
C TRP A 103 -7.05 12.20 -10.70
N ARG A 104 -8.22 12.72 -10.29
CA ARG A 104 -9.50 12.43 -10.93
C ARG A 104 -9.42 12.66 -12.44
N ASP A 105 -8.99 13.85 -12.85
CA ASP A 105 -8.99 14.25 -14.26
C ASP A 105 -8.05 13.37 -15.10
N TYR A 106 -6.89 13.00 -14.54
CA TYR A 106 -5.96 12.09 -15.19
C TYR A 106 -6.53 10.66 -15.27
N MET A 107 -7.12 10.15 -14.20
CA MET A 107 -7.73 8.83 -14.18
C MET A 107 -8.90 8.74 -15.15
N THR A 108 -9.81 9.72 -15.17
CA THR A 108 -10.98 9.72 -16.05
C THR A 108 -10.63 10.06 -17.50
N GLY A 109 -9.64 10.91 -17.73
CA GLY A 109 -9.26 11.36 -19.07
C GLY A 109 -8.28 10.42 -19.78
N ARG A 110 -7.44 9.69 -19.03
CA ARG A 110 -6.39 8.84 -19.62
C ARG A 110 -6.50 7.37 -19.23
N ILE A 111 -6.59 7.05 -17.94
CA ILE A 111 -6.47 5.65 -17.51
C ILE A 111 -7.76 4.85 -17.72
N ILE A 112 -8.91 5.36 -17.29
CA ILE A 112 -10.20 4.67 -17.36
C ILE A 112 -10.59 4.38 -18.82
N PRO A 113 -10.50 5.31 -19.79
CA PRO A 113 -10.83 5.02 -21.18
C PRO A 113 -10.01 3.87 -21.78
N LEU A 114 -8.73 3.74 -21.41
CA LEU A 114 -7.86 2.67 -21.90
C LEU A 114 -8.31 1.26 -21.47
N VAL A 115 -9.00 1.16 -20.34
CA VAL A 115 -9.43 -0.12 -19.76
C VAL A 115 -10.94 -0.27 -19.68
N GLN A 116 -11.72 0.71 -20.14
CA GLN A 116 -13.15 0.82 -19.85
C GLN A 116 -13.95 -0.43 -20.25
N GLU A 117 -13.65 -1.00 -21.41
CA GLU A 117 -14.35 -2.19 -21.93
C GLU A 117 -14.03 -3.45 -21.12
N ARG A 118 -12.84 -3.50 -20.52
CA ARG A 118 -12.30 -4.63 -19.75
C ARG A 118 -12.38 -4.43 -18.24
N ALA A 119 -12.78 -3.25 -17.79
CA ALA A 119 -12.67 -2.87 -16.39
C ALA A 119 -13.98 -3.03 -15.62
N VAL A 120 -13.86 -3.59 -14.42
CA VAL A 120 -14.80 -3.36 -13.34
C VAL A 120 -14.29 -2.17 -12.55
N VAL A 121 -15.06 -1.08 -12.52
CA VAL A 121 -14.65 0.18 -11.92
C VAL A 121 -15.33 0.37 -10.56
N LEU A 122 -14.54 0.73 -9.55
CA LEU A 122 -15.00 1.04 -8.20
C LEU A 122 -14.57 2.46 -7.81
N ASN A 123 -15.54 3.34 -7.56
CA ASN A 123 -15.27 4.68 -7.01
C ASN A 123 -15.26 4.65 -5.46
N TRP A 124 -14.09 4.85 -4.87
CA TRP A 124 -13.84 4.85 -3.42
C TRP A 124 -14.56 5.97 -2.67
N SER A 125 -14.87 7.09 -3.34
CA SER A 125 -15.72 8.14 -2.77
C SER A 125 -17.11 7.58 -2.43
N GLU A 126 -17.59 6.63 -3.24
CA GLU A 126 -18.91 6.00 -3.11
C GLU A 126 -18.89 4.71 -2.29
N ARG A 127 -17.78 4.40 -1.59
CA ARG A 127 -17.59 3.12 -0.88
C ARG A 127 -18.70 2.75 0.11
N ARG A 128 -19.45 3.72 0.62
CA ARG A 128 -20.60 3.46 1.51
C ARG A 128 -21.76 2.76 0.81
N LYS A 129 -21.87 2.93 -0.51
CA LYS A 129 -22.90 2.31 -1.36
C LYS A 129 -22.47 0.94 -1.88
N TRP A 130 -21.22 0.55 -1.66
CA TRP A 130 -20.69 -0.68 -2.23
C TRP A 130 -21.35 -1.92 -1.60
N PRO A 131 -21.87 -2.85 -2.42
CA PRO A 131 -22.33 -4.14 -1.92
C PRO A 131 -21.15 -4.92 -1.34
N SER A 132 -21.18 -5.17 -0.03
CA SER A 132 -20.10 -5.80 0.74
C SER A 132 -19.71 -7.19 0.23
N TRP A 133 -20.63 -7.88 -0.43
CA TRP A 133 -20.47 -9.22 -1.01
C TRP A 133 -20.18 -9.24 -2.51
N SER A 134 -20.08 -8.08 -3.18
CA SER A 134 -19.71 -8.10 -4.59
C SER A 134 -18.27 -8.59 -4.79
N LEU A 135 -18.09 -9.36 -5.87
CA LEU A 135 -16.79 -9.89 -6.25
C LEU A 135 -15.75 -8.79 -6.45
N ALA A 136 -16.16 -7.64 -6.98
CA ALA A 136 -15.29 -6.47 -7.17
C ALA A 136 -14.75 -5.94 -5.85
N VAL A 137 -15.62 -5.78 -4.84
CA VAL A 137 -15.22 -5.27 -3.52
C VAL A 137 -14.36 -6.28 -2.78
N ARG A 138 -14.69 -7.58 -2.87
CA ARG A 138 -13.89 -8.66 -2.27
C ARG A 138 -12.52 -8.77 -2.93
N GLY A 139 -12.47 -8.67 -4.26
CA GLY A 139 -11.23 -8.58 -5.04
C GLY A 139 -10.40 -7.37 -4.61
N PHE A 140 -10.99 -6.18 -4.57
CA PHE A 140 -10.29 -4.98 -4.09
C PHE A 140 -9.72 -5.18 -2.68
N LYS A 141 -10.49 -5.73 -1.73
CA LYS A 141 -9.99 -5.96 -0.36
C LYS A 141 -8.83 -6.97 -0.32
N ALA A 142 -8.86 -8.00 -1.17
CA ALA A 142 -7.80 -9.01 -1.20
C ALA A 142 -6.52 -8.52 -1.92
N PHE A 143 -6.66 -7.73 -2.98
CA PHE A 143 -5.54 -7.32 -3.84
C PHE A 143 -5.07 -5.88 -3.60
N GLY A 144 -5.92 -5.01 -3.07
CA GLY A 144 -5.63 -3.59 -2.86
C GLY A 144 -4.64 -3.31 -1.74
N GLY A 145 -4.49 -4.21 -0.78
CA GLY A 145 -3.65 -4.00 0.40
C GLY A 145 -4.19 -2.91 1.33
N GLU A 146 -3.44 -2.61 2.40
CA GLU A 146 -3.90 -1.69 3.45
C GLU A 146 -3.55 -0.22 3.20
N ARG A 147 -2.51 0.05 2.40
CA ARG A 147 -1.97 1.40 2.14
C ARG A 147 -1.89 1.66 0.65
N GLU A 148 -1.90 2.95 0.27
CA GLU A 148 -1.61 3.41 -1.10
C GLU A 148 -2.47 2.70 -2.18
N PHE A 149 -3.72 2.40 -1.83
CA PHE A 149 -4.64 1.58 -2.63
C PHE A 149 -5.51 2.39 -3.59
N ASN A 150 -5.31 3.70 -3.68
CA ASN A 150 -6.13 4.58 -4.51
C ASN A 150 -5.29 5.78 -5.04
N PRO A 151 -5.12 5.92 -6.37
CA PRO A 151 -5.71 5.06 -7.42
C PRO A 151 -4.96 3.74 -7.62
N LEU A 152 -5.70 2.71 -8.02
CA LEU A 152 -5.22 1.34 -8.19
C LEU A 152 -5.81 0.70 -9.44
N VAL A 153 -4.98 0.00 -10.20
CA VAL A 153 -5.42 -0.88 -11.29
C VAL A 153 -4.87 -2.28 -11.03
N VAL A 154 -5.74 -3.29 -11.06
CA VAL A 154 -5.36 -4.70 -10.90
C VAL A 154 -5.73 -5.43 -12.18
N LEU A 155 -4.74 -6.00 -12.85
CA LEU A 155 -4.92 -6.80 -14.06
C LEU A 155 -4.85 -8.28 -13.69
N PHE A 156 -5.93 -9.01 -13.94
CA PHE A 156 -6.03 -10.45 -13.74
C PHE A 156 -5.71 -11.17 -15.04
N ARG A 157 -4.76 -12.11 -15.00
CA ARG A 157 -4.45 -12.96 -16.16
C ARG A 157 -4.74 -14.42 -15.81
N PRO A 158 -5.22 -15.22 -16.76
CA PRO A 158 -5.38 -16.66 -16.54
C PRO A 158 -4.01 -17.27 -16.26
N PHE A 159 -3.93 -18.14 -15.24
CA PHE A 159 -2.71 -18.87 -14.85
C PHE A 159 -1.51 -18.02 -14.38
N CYS A 160 -1.68 -16.69 -14.29
CA CYS A 160 -0.63 -15.78 -13.87
C CYS A 160 -1.07 -14.96 -12.66
N THR A 161 -0.11 -14.56 -11.83
CA THR A 161 -0.34 -13.64 -10.73
C THR A 161 -0.86 -12.30 -11.27
N ALA A 162 -1.86 -11.73 -10.60
CA ALA A 162 -2.38 -10.41 -10.92
C ALA A 162 -1.28 -9.36 -10.86
N ARG A 163 -1.24 -8.49 -11.88
CA ARG A 163 -0.34 -7.33 -11.91
C ARG A 163 -1.05 -6.15 -11.27
N ILE A 164 -0.39 -5.50 -10.32
CA ILE A 164 -0.97 -4.43 -9.51
C ILE A 164 -0.23 -3.14 -9.81
N PHE A 165 -0.95 -2.13 -10.28
CA PHE A 165 -0.43 -0.79 -10.58
C PHE A 165 -0.97 0.18 -9.55
N ARG A 166 -0.11 0.65 -8.64
CA ARG A 166 -0.45 1.62 -7.59
C ARG A 166 -0.02 3.01 -8.05
N PHE A 167 -1.00 3.87 -8.33
CA PHE A 167 -0.71 5.20 -8.84
C PHE A 167 -0.46 6.22 -7.73
N TRP A 168 -0.90 5.96 -6.49
CA TRP A 168 -0.77 6.93 -5.39
C TRP A 168 0.67 7.44 -5.16
N PRO A 169 1.71 6.59 -5.11
CA PRO A 169 3.09 7.08 -4.94
C PRO A 169 3.51 7.98 -6.08
N ALA A 170 3.18 7.61 -7.32
CA ALA A 170 3.53 8.39 -8.50
C ALA A 170 2.78 9.75 -8.52
N PHE A 171 1.52 9.80 -8.09
CA PHE A 171 0.79 11.06 -7.94
C PHE A 171 1.37 11.96 -6.85
N LYS A 172 1.99 11.37 -5.82
CA LYS A 172 2.70 12.14 -4.80
C LYS A 172 3.88 12.87 -5.43
N ASP A 173 4.68 12.19 -6.25
CA ASP A 173 5.83 12.78 -6.95
C ASP A 173 5.37 13.81 -7.99
N TRP A 174 4.27 13.53 -8.69
CA TRP A 174 3.68 14.49 -9.65
C TRP A 174 3.25 15.79 -8.96
N LYS A 175 2.73 15.74 -7.73
CA LYS A 175 2.43 16.96 -6.96
C LYS A 175 3.67 17.82 -6.70
N HIS A 176 4.86 17.23 -6.75
CA HIS A 176 6.16 17.92 -6.61
C HIS A 176 6.79 18.31 -7.96
N GLY A 177 6.06 18.17 -9.06
CA GLY A 177 6.53 18.53 -10.40
C GLY A 177 7.25 17.41 -11.16
N HIS A 178 7.15 16.16 -10.69
CA HIS A 178 7.80 15.00 -11.30
C HIS A 178 6.75 14.04 -11.93
N PRO A 179 6.26 14.32 -13.14
CA PRO A 179 5.23 13.49 -13.79
C PRO A 179 5.74 12.14 -14.30
N GLU A 180 7.07 11.94 -14.35
CA GLU A 180 7.71 10.80 -15.03
C GLU A 180 7.28 9.46 -14.43
N ALA A 181 7.05 9.41 -13.11
CA ALA A 181 6.60 8.22 -12.41
C ALA A 181 5.19 7.78 -12.85
N VAL A 182 4.28 8.74 -13.05
CA VAL A 182 2.89 8.47 -13.47
C VAL A 182 2.87 8.01 -14.92
N GLU A 183 3.64 8.68 -15.78
CA GLU A 183 3.75 8.29 -17.19
C GLU A 183 4.39 6.92 -17.36
N LYS A 184 5.41 6.60 -16.56
CA LYS A 184 6.01 5.27 -16.55
C LYS A 184 4.98 4.20 -16.17
N LEU A 185 4.21 4.41 -15.10
CA LEU A 185 3.14 3.49 -14.71
C LEU A 185 2.06 3.34 -15.79
N GLN A 186 1.70 4.44 -16.47
CA GLN A 186 0.78 4.39 -17.60
C GLN A 186 1.35 3.51 -18.72
N ARG A 187 2.63 3.70 -19.10
CA ARG A 187 3.29 2.86 -20.11
C ARG A 187 3.34 1.39 -19.70
N ASP A 188 3.71 1.11 -18.46
CA ASP A 188 3.78 -0.26 -17.94
C ASP A 188 2.39 -0.93 -17.92
N LEU A 189 1.33 -0.17 -17.64
CA LEU A 189 -0.05 -0.63 -17.75
C LEU A 189 -0.41 -0.92 -19.22
N MET A 190 -0.12 -0.01 -20.14
CA MET A 190 -0.42 -0.21 -21.58
C MET A 190 0.31 -1.43 -22.15
N LEU A 191 1.57 -1.66 -21.77
CA LEU A 191 2.32 -2.85 -22.17
C LEU A 191 1.78 -4.15 -21.54
N ALA A 192 1.00 -4.03 -20.47
CA ALA A 192 0.40 -5.16 -19.78
C ALA A 192 -1.02 -5.49 -20.27
N LEU A 193 -1.71 -4.58 -20.95
CA LEU A 193 -3.04 -4.86 -21.49
C LEU A 193 -2.96 -5.81 -22.69
#